data_AF-A0A512H7E2-F1
#
_entry.id   AF-A0A512H7E2-F1
#
_cell.length_a   1.000
_cell.length_b   1.000
_cell.length_c   1.000
_cell.angle_alpha   90.00
_cell.angle_beta   90.00
_cell.angle_gamma   90.00
#
_symmetry.space_group_name_H-M   'P 1'
#
loop_
_entity.id
_entity.type
_entity.pdbx_description
1 polymer ?
#
loop_
_entity_poly.entity_id
_entity_poly.type
_entity_poly.pdbx_seq_one_letter_code
_entity_poly.pdbx_strand_id
1 'polypeptide(L)'
;MICDQDLPGGDISFSIRSVRQGELGENPFSVMVALSGLPQHHKVHSLVNAGVDDLISLPVAPQALVTRILGLVNRRRPFVVTSDYTGPDRRRVSRHHPSAPGLLLDVPNTLRLKAAGQYDQGLALRAIATMRAVVDQRRKARHAERVVQTAVSLLPQLRAGYLTDEERAQVRRVALLAGDVGRHHAAGPDTMAANLCATLCDVTDRLDDATPQAQDVQTFEKLVVAFDRLFNGGGETPMTAALATAVRQSSDPA
;
A
#
# COMPACT_ATOMS: atom_id res chain seq x y z
N MET A 1 2.42 -21.27 5.48
CA MET A 1 2.06 -21.76 4.14
C MET A 1 3.34 -21.98 3.36
N ILE A 2 3.49 -23.14 2.74
CA ILE A 2 4.54 -23.41 1.77
C ILE A 2 3.81 -23.75 0.47
N CYS A 3 4.09 -23.03 -0.61
CA CYS A 3 3.36 -23.17 -1.87
C CYS A 3 4.31 -23.14 -3.07
N ASP A 4 3.96 -23.87 -4.12
CA ASP A 4 4.64 -23.76 -5.42
C ASP A 4 4.30 -22.43 -6.09
N GLN A 5 5.23 -21.86 -6.87
CA GLN A 5 4.97 -20.67 -7.67
C GLN A 5 3.98 -20.95 -8.82
N ASP A 6 4.04 -22.16 -9.39
CA ASP A 6 3.36 -22.53 -10.64
C ASP A 6 2.13 -23.39 -10.32
N LEU A 7 1.16 -22.80 -9.59
CA LEU A 7 -0.09 -23.47 -9.28
C LEU A 7 -1.06 -23.45 -10.48
N PRO A 8 -1.86 -24.52 -10.68
CA PRO A 8 -2.94 -24.50 -11.67
C PRO A 8 -3.90 -23.34 -11.38
N GLY A 9 -4.01 -22.40 -12.33
CA GLY A 9 -4.83 -21.18 -12.18
C GLY A 9 -4.05 -19.86 -12.15
N GLY A 10 -2.71 -19.88 -12.14
CA GLY A 10 -1.87 -18.69 -12.31
C GLY A 10 -0.77 -18.52 -11.26
N ASP A 11 -0.11 -17.37 -11.27
CA ASP A 11 0.95 -17.02 -10.32
C ASP A 11 0.37 -16.78 -8.91
N ILE A 12 0.84 -17.54 -7.92
CA ILE A 12 0.42 -17.46 -6.51
C ILE A 12 0.69 -16.08 -5.87
N SER A 13 1.53 -15.26 -6.50
CA SER A 13 1.84 -13.89 -6.09
C SER A 13 0.58 -13.03 -5.86
N PHE A 14 -0.47 -13.21 -6.66
CA PHE A 14 -1.73 -12.48 -6.46
C PHE A 14 -2.35 -12.83 -5.10
N SER A 15 -2.54 -14.12 -4.80
CA SER A 15 -3.14 -14.57 -3.54
C SER A 15 -2.28 -14.18 -2.34
N ILE A 16 -0.96 -14.25 -2.46
CA ILE A 16 -0.03 -13.82 -1.40
C ILE A 16 -0.23 -12.33 -1.12
N ARG A 17 -0.32 -11.51 -2.17
CA ARG A 17 -0.56 -10.08 -2.04
C ARG A 17 -1.92 -9.81 -1.37
N SER A 18 -3.00 -10.47 -1.79
CA SER A 18 -4.32 -10.33 -1.18
C SER A 18 -4.34 -10.76 0.29
N VAL A 19 -3.59 -11.81 0.67
CA VAL A 19 -3.39 -12.16 2.09
C VAL A 19 -2.68 -11.02 2.83
N ARG A 20 -1.59 -10.47 2.30
CA ARG A 20 -0.88 -9.33 2.93
C ARG A 20 -1.74 -8.06 3.00
N GLN A 21 -2.65 -7.90 2.05
CA GLN A 21 -3.60 -6.80 2.03
C GLN A 21 -4.77 -7.00 3.00
N GLY A 22 -4.95 -8.20 3.56
CA GLY A 22 -6.06 -8.53 4.46
C GLY A 22 -7.39 -8.75 3.72
N GLU A 23 -7.32 -8.95 2.39
CA GLU A 23 -8.44 -9.24 1.50
C GLU A 23 -8.76 -10.74 1.48
N LEU A 24 -7.74 -11.58 1.73
CA LEU A 24 -7.87 -13.03 1.76
C LEU A 24 -7.39 -13.61 3.09
N GLY A 25 -8.27 -14.32 3.78
CA GLY A 25 -7.98 -14.99 5.05
C GLY A 25 -7.88 -14.06 6.25
N GLU A 26 -7.71 -14.65 7.44
CA GLU A 26 -7.76 -13.91 8.71
C GLU A 26 -6.40 -13.37 9.16
N ASN A 27 -5.31 -13.99 8.71
CA ASN A 27 -3.96 -13.69 9.19
C ASN A 27 -3.03 -13.17 8.07
N PRO A 28 -2.97 -11.84 7.86
CA PRO A 28 -2.06 -11.23 6.89
C PRO A 28 -0.59 -11.39 7.28
N PHE A 29 -0.30 -11.79 8.53
CA PHE A 29 1.05 -12.00 9.06
C PHE A 29 1.48 -13.45 9.04
N SER A 30 0.70 -14.35 8.45
CA SER A 30 1.10 -15.74 8.31
C SER A 30 2.45 -15.86 7.59
N VAL A 31 3.27 -16.82 8.02
CA VAL A 31 4.57 -17.07 7.36
C VAL A 31 4.29 -17.79 6.03
N MET A 32 4.76 -17.21 4.94
CA MET A 32 4.55 -17.70 3.57
C MET A 32 5.89 -17.95 2.89
N VAL A 33 6.12 -19.18 2.44
CA VAL A 33 7.33 -19.58 1.70
C VAL A 33 6.92 -20.04 0.32
N ALA A 34 7.50 -19.45 -0.72
CA ALA A 34 7.31 -19.89 -2.08
C ALA A 34 8.40 -20.88 -2.50
N LEU A 35 8.04 -21.89 -3.28
CA LEU A 35 8.93 -22.85 -3.91
C LEU A 35 8.99 -22.56 -5.41
N SER A 36 10.18 -22.64 -6.02
CA SER A 36 10.37 -22.34 -7.44
C SER A 36 11.34 -23.34 -8.09
N GLY A 37 10.87 -24.13 -9.05
CA GLY A 37 11.72 -25.06 -9.80
C GLY A 37 12.58 -24.39 -10.88
N LEU A 38 12.05 -23.35 -11.52
CA LEU A 38 12.75 -22.57 -12.55
C LEU A 38 12.57 -21.08 -12.23
N PRO A 39 13.48 -20.48 -11.46
CA PRO A 39 13.35 -19.09 -11.02
C PRO A 39 13.60 -18.14 -12.19
N GLN A 40 12.53 -17.76 -12.90
CA GLN A 40 12.57 -16.68 -13.87
C GLN A 40 12.56 -15.33 -13.13
N HIS A 41 13.39 -14.39 -13.55
CA HIS A 41 13.60 -13.12 -12.84
C HIS A 41 12.28 -12.37 -12.55
N HIS A 42 11.35 -12.32 -13.53
CA HIS A 42 10.07 -11.65 -13.35
C HIS A 42 9.16 -12.36 -12.33
N LYS A 43 9.14 -13.70 -12.28
CA LYS A 43 8.36 -14.47 -11.30
C LYS A 43 8.91 -14.31 -9.89
N VAL A 44 10.24 -14.36 -9.75
CA VAL A 44 10.91 -14.09 -8.48
C VAL A 44 10.56 -12.69 -7.98
N HIS A 45 10.63 -11.69 -8.86
CA HIS A 45 10.28 -10.32 -8.52
C HIS A 45 8.80 -10.18 -8.13
N SER A 46 7.89 -10.85 -8.84
CA SER A 46 6.45 -10.94 -8.54
C SER A 46 6.21 -11.44 -7.11
N LEU A 47 6.80 -12.58 -6.75
CA LEU A 47 6.66 -13.21 -5.43
C LEU A 47 7.24 -12.35 -4.31
N VAL A 48 8.43 -11.77 -4.54
CA VAL A 48 9.09 -10.89 -3.57
C VAL A 48 8.22 -9.64 -3.31
N ASN A 49 7.67 -9.05 -4.37
CA ASN A 49 6.78 -7.89 -4.29
C ASN A 49 5.37 -8.23 -3.82
N ALA A 50 4.95 -9.49 -3.90
CA ALA A 50 3.74 -9.97 -3.24
C ALA A 50 3.90 -10.08 -1.72
N GLY A 51 5.16 -10.20 -1.24
CA GLY A 51 5.46 -10.23 0.18
C GLY A 51 5.54 -11.64 0.78
N VAL A 52 6.05 -12.62 0.01
CA VAL A 52 6.56 -13.88 0.60
C VAL A 52 7.52 -13.57 1.75
N ASP A 53 7.67 -14.45 2.74
CA ASP A 53 8.74 -14.35 3.74
C ASP A 53 10.06 -14.88 3.16
N ASP A 54 10.01 -16.04 2.50
CA ASP A 54 11.17 -16.66 1.87
C ASP A 54 10.81 -17.30 0.51
N LEU A 55 11.84 -17.48 -0.32
CA LEU A 55 11.74 -18.14 -1.62
C LEU A 55 12.82 -19.22 -1.69
N ILE A 56 12.41 -20.46 -1.97
CA ILE A 56 13.28 -21.62 -2.01
C ILE A 56 13.29 -22.18 -3.44
N SER A 57 14.48 -22.26 -4.03
CA SER A 57 14.67 -22.92 -5.32
C SER A 57 14.64 -24.44 -5.16
N LEU A 58 13.93 -25.12 -6.05
CA LEU A 58 13.89 -26.58 -6.13
C LEU A 58 14.94 -27.08 -7.14
N PRO A 59 15.50 -28.30 -6.94
CA PRO A 59 15.28 -29.18 -5.79
C PRO A 59 15.93 -28.64 -4.51
N VAL A 60 15.30 -28.89 -3.36
CA VAL A 60 15.81 -28.50 -2.04
C VAL A 60 15.99 -29.73 -1.15
N ALA A 61 17.14 -29.81 -0.48
CA ALA A 61 17.37 -30.87 0.51
C ALA A 61 16.48 -30.65 1.75
N PRO A 62 15.94 -31.73 2.37
CA PRO A 62 15.09 -31.60 3.56
C PRO A 62 15.74 -30.78 4.69
N GLN A 63 17.03 -30.98 4.94
CA GLN A 63 17.77 -30.24 5.96
C GLN A 63 17.84 -28.73 5.66
N ALA A 64 17.97 -28.35 4.40
CA ALA A 64 17.98 -26.96 3.98
C ALA A 64 16.60 -26.31 4.20
N LEU A 65 15.52 -27.04 3.90
CA LEU A 65 14.15 -26.58 4.17
C LEU A 65 13.91 -26.36 5.67
N VAL A 66 14.31 -27.32 6.53
CA VAL A 66 14.21 -27.18 7.99
C VAL A 66 14.97 -25.96 8.47
N THR A 67 16.20 -25.76 7.98
CA THR A 67 17.03 -24.60 8.34
C THR A 67 16.35 -23.27 8.00
N ARG A 68 15.72 -23.20 6.82
CA ARG A 68 14.97 -22.02 6.36
C ARG A 68 13.78 -21.72 7.27
N ILE A 69 12.99 -22.75 7.61
CA ILE A 69 11.84 -22.63 8.50
C ILE A 69 12.28 -22.17 9.90
N LEU A 70 13.35 -22.76 10.45
CA LEU A 70 13.91 -22.34 11.75
C LEU A 70 14.41 -20.90 11.71
N GLY A 71 14.95 -20.43 10.58
CA GLY A 71 15.28 -19.03 10.36
C GLY A 71 14.06 -18.12 10.50
N LEU A 72 12.91 -18.50 9.93
CA LEU A 72 11.65 -17.76 10.02
C LEU A 72 11.00 -17.83 11.41
N VAL A 73 11.26 -18.89 12.18
CA VAL A 73 10.85 -18.98 13.60
C VAL A 73 11.63 -17.96 14.44
N ASN A 74 12.95 -17.94 14.29
CA ASN A 74 13.84 -17.22 15.21
C ASN A 74 14.12 -15.77 14.81
N ARG A 75 14.24 -15.50 13.50
CA ARG A 75 14.72 -14.23 12.94
C ARG A 75 13.88 -13.80 11.74
N ARG A 76 12.56 -13.86 11.91
CA ARG A 76 11.64 -13.31 10.91
C ARG A 76 11.93 -11.82 10.72
N ARG A 77 11.98 -11.37 9.47
CA ARG A 77 12.16 -9.95 9.17
C ARG A 77 10.92 -9.16 9.64
N PRO A 78 11.12 -7.94 10.18
CA PRO A 78 10.01 -7.06 10.46
C PRO A 78 9.33 -6.64 9.17
N PHE A 79 8.09 -6.18 9.26
CA PHE A 79 7.30 -5.73 8.13
C PHE A 79 7.51 -4.23 7.87
N VAL A 80 7.27 -3.83 6.64
CA VAL A 80 7.14 -2.43 6.22
C VAL A 80 5.82 -2.24 5.49
N VAL A 81 5.22 -1.06 5.67
CA VAL A 81 4.03 -0.63 4.95
C VAL A 81 4.39 0.60 4.12
N THR A 82 4.14 0.51 2.82
CA THR A 82 4.29 1.58 1.84
C THR A 82 2.97 1.72 1.06
N SER A 83 2.90 2.67 0.12
CA SER A 83 1.71 2.83 -0.74
C SER A 83 1.36 1.56 -1.51
N ASP A 84 2.36 0.81 -1.96
CA ASP A 84 2.17 -0.31 -2.92
C ASP A 84 2.67 -1.66 -2.39
N TYR A 85 3.16 -1.69 -1.14
CA TYR A 85 3.75 -2.90 -0.54
C TYR A 85 3.47 -2.98 0.95
N THR A 86 3.00 -4.15 1.38
CA THR A 86 2.91 -4.55 2.80
C THR A 86 3.57 -5.91 2.94
N GLY A 87 4.65 -6.00 3.71
CA GLY A 87 5.33 -7.27 3.88
C GLY A 87 6.72 -7.17 4.51
N PRO A 88 7.47 -8.28 4.55
CA PRO A 88 8.81 -8.34 5.14
C PRO A 88 9.79 -7.32 4.53
N ASP A 89 10.59 -6.65 5.35
CA ASP A 89 11.55 -5.66 4.86
C ASP A 89 12.57 -6.28 3.89
N ARG A 90 12.65 -5.69 2.70
CA ARG A 90 13.50 -6.12 1.59
C ARG A 90 14.70 -5.21 1.36
N ARG A 91 14.85 -4.16 2.16
CA ARG A 91 15.99 -3.23 2.03
C ARG A 91 17.28 -3.96 2.37
N ARG A 92 18.32 -3.72 1.54
CA ARG A 92 19.66 -4.27 1.76
C ARG A 92 20.24 -3.64 3.03
N VAL A 93 20.96 -4.43 3.81
CA VAL A 93 21.58 -4.02 5.08
C VAL A 93 22.48 -2.79 4.92
N SER A 94 23.15 -2.62 3.77
CA SER A 94 23.97 -1.44 3.46
C SER A 94 23.19 -0.14 3.24
N ARG A 95 21.87 -0.22 3.02
CA ARG A 95 20.94 0.92 2.98
C ARG A 95 20.12 1.06 4.26
N HIS A 96 20.50 0.36 5.34
CA HIS A 96 20.01 0.68 6.67
C HIS A 96 20.65 1.98 7.16
N HIS A 97 20.30 3.10 6.52
CA HIS A 97 20.11 4.30 7.31
C HIS A 97 19.13 3.92 8.43
N PRO A 98 19.30 4.37 9.69
CA PRO A 98 18.31 4.17 10.73
C PRO A 98 16.95 4.50 10.13
N SER A 99 16.14 3.45 9.96
CA SER A 99 14.82 3.61 9.39
C SER A 99 14.11 4.59 10.32
N ALA A 100 13.44 5.61 9.76
CA ALA A 100 12.71 6.56 10.57
C ALA A 100 11.93 5.81 11.67
N PRO A 101 12.00 6.25 12.94
CA PRO A 101 11.38 5.54 14.05
C PRO A 101 9.94 5.13 13.70
N GLY A 102 9.62 3.87 13.92
CA GLY A 102 8.32 3.33 13.60
C GLY A 102 8.11 2.90 12.15
N LEU A 103 9.10 2.93 11.25
CA LEU A 103 8.89 2.43 9.88
C LEU A 103 8.74 0.90 9.81
N LEU A 104 9.43 0.17 10.69
CA LEU A 104 9.40 -1.27 10.78
C LEU A 104 8.35 -1.72 11.81
N LEU A 105 7.65 -2.81 11.49
CA LEU A 105 6.63 -3.43 12.34
C LEU A 105 7.08 -4.82 12.74
N ASP A 106 7.13 -5.07 14.05
CA ASP A 106 7.18 -6.45 14.50
C ASP A 106 5.75 -7.01 14.49
N VAL A 107 5.53 -8.02 13.64
CA VAL A 107 4.20 -8.59 13.41
C VAL A 107 4.06 -9.93 14.11
N PRO A 108 2.84 -10.33 14.50
CA PRO A 108 2.61 -11.63 15.11
C PRO A 108 3.20 -12.79 14.30
N ASN A 109 4.04 -13.59 14.94
CA ASN A 109 4.63 -14.78 14.35
C ASN A 109 3.99 -16.04 14.94
N THR A 110 2.85 -16.46 14.38
CA THR A 110 2.13 -17.66 14.82
C THR A 110 2.93 -18.94 14.60
N LEU A 111 3.85 -18.97 13.62
CA LEU A 111 4.77 -20.08 13.42
C LEU A 111 5.73 -20.22 14.61
N ARG A 112 6.29 -19.11 15.10
CA ARG A 112 7.15 -19.10 16.30
C ARG A 112 6.39 -19.60 17.53
N LEU A 113 5.18 -19.10 17.76
CA LEU A 113 4.35 -19.53 18.89
C LEU A 113 4.07 -21.04 18.85
N LYS A 114 3.75 -21.58 17.67
CA LYS A 114 3.53 -23.03 17.49
C LYS A 114 4.81 -23.84 17.70
N ALA A 115 5.93 -23.40 17.13
CA ALA A 115 7.21 -24.08 17.27
C ALA A 115 7.72 -24.12 18.73
N ALA A 116 7.41 -23.09 19.52
CA ALA A 116 7.76 -23.02 20.94
C ALA A 116 6.77 -23.73 21.87
N GLY A 117 5.66 -24.30 21.35
CA GLY A 117 4.59 -24.87 22.18
C GLY A 117 3.78 -23.84 22.99
N GLN A 118 3.86 -22.56 22.60
CA GLN A 118 3.25 -21.41 23.28
C GLN A 118 2.03 -20.85 22.53
N TYR A 119 1.47 -21.62 21.60
CA TYR A 119 0.35 -21.16 20.78
C TYR A 119 -0.95 -21.19 21.58
N ASP A 120 -1.48 -20.02 21.86
CA ASP A 120 -2.85 -19.81 22.31
C ASP A 120 -3.65 -19.10 21.20
N GLN A 121 -4.77 -19.71 20.80
CA GLN A 121 -5.56 -19.20 19.67
C GLN A 121 -6.17 -17.82 19.97
N GLY A 122 -6.72 -17.61 21.17
CA GLY A 122 -7.37 -16.35 21.53
C GLY A 122 -6.39 -15.18 21.60
N LEU A 123 -5.22 -15.40 22.19
CA LEU A 123 -4.13 -14.42 22.23
C LEU A 123 -3.58 -14.14 20.84
N ALA A 124 -3.39 -15.17 20.01
CA ALA A 124 -2.92 -14.99 18.63
C ALA A 124 -3.90 -14.15 17.81
N LEU A 125 -5.20 -14.47 17.85
CA LEU A 125 -6.23 -13.72 17.11
C LEU A 125 -6.31 -12.27 17.55
N ARG A 126 -6.24 -11.99 18.85
CA ARG A 126 -6.18 -10.61 19.37
C ARG A 126 -4.95 -9.86 18.88
N ALA A 127 -3.76 -10.46 18.96
CA ALA A 127 -2.53 -9.85 18.50
C ALA A 127 -2.57 -9.57 16.98
N ILE A 128 -3.13 -10.49 16.19
CA ILE A 128 -3.34 -10.31 14.75
C ILE A 128 -4.30 -9.16 14.49
N ALA A 129 -5.45 -9.11 15.17
CA ALA A 129 -6.43 -8.03 14.99
C ALA A 129 -5.84 -6.66 15.33
N THR A 130 -5.13 -6.54 16.46
CA THR A 130 -4.45 -5.29 16.85
C THR A 130 -3.41 -4.87 15.81
N MET A 131 -2.56 -5.79 15.36
CA MET A 131 -1.53 -5.45 14.37
C MET A 131 -2.13 -5.13 13.00
N ARG A 132 -3.23 -5.78 12.62
CA ARG A 132 -3.97 -5.46 11.39
C ARG A 132 -4.45 -4.01 11.41
N ALA A 133 -5.05 -3.57 12.51
CA ALA A 133 -5.48 -2.18 12.66
C ALA A 133 -4.32 -1.18 12.49
N VAL A 134 -3.13 -1.49 13.05
CA VAL A 134 -1.92 -0.67 12.88
C VAL A 134 -1.46 -0.63 11.42
N VAL A 135 -1.44 -1.76 10.73
CA VAL A 135 -1.08 -1.84 9.30
C VAL A 135 -2.06 -1.07 8.44
N ASP A 136 -3.36 -1.23 8.68
CA ASP A 136 -4.41 -0.55 7.93
C ASP A 136 -4.31 0.97 8.12
N GLN A 137 -4.09 1.45 9.34
CA GLN A 137 -3.88 2.87 9.62
C GLN A 137 -2.66 3.43 8.86
N ARG A 138 -1.53 2.71 8.87
CA ARG A 138 -0.33 3.12 8.14
C ARG A 138 -0.53 3.09 6.63
N ARG A 139 -1.24 2.09 6.12
CA ARG A 139 -1.56 1.99 4.68
C ARG A 139 -2.37 3.19 4.25
N LYS A 140 -3.43 3.54 4.99
CA LYS A 140 -4.25 4.74 4.74
C LYS A 140 -3.39 6.00 4.69
N ALA A 141 -2.51 6.21 5.68
CA ALA A 141 -1.61 7.36 5.68
C ALA A 141 -0.70 7.39 4.45
N ARG A 142 -0.11 6.25 4.08
CA ARG A 142 0.73 6.15 2.87
C ARG A 142 -0.04 6.37 1.56
N HIS A 143 -1.29 5.90 1.49
CA HIS A 143 -2.16 6.15 0.35
C HIS A 143 -2.52 7.62 0.25
N ALA A 144 -2.86 8.27 1.36
CA ALA A 144 -3.16 9.69 1.40
C ALA A 144 -1.97 10.57 0.99
N GLU A 145 -0.76 10.28 1.50
CA GLU A 145 0.48 10.94 1.06
C GLU A 145 0.70 10.75 -0.45
N ARG A 146 0.47 9.54 -0.97
CA ARG A 146 0.68 9.22 -2.39
C ARG A 146 -0.33 9.89 -3.30
N VAL A 147 -1.59 9.99 -2.89
CA VAL A 147 -2.65 10.73 -3.60
C VAL A 147 -2.19 12.15 -3.84
N VAL A 148 -1.79 12.87 -2.77
CA VAL A 148 -1.35 14.26 -2.87
C VAL A 148 -0.09 14.37 -3.73
N GLN A 149 0.91 13.54 -3.50
CA GLN A 149 2.15 13.57 -4.30
C GLN A 149 1.88 13.42 -5.80
N THR A 150 1.04 12.45 -6.17
CA THR A 150 0.72 12.13 -7.57
C THR A 150 -0.17 13.21 -8.18
N ALA A 151 -1.17 13.66 -7.44
CA ALA A 151 -2.07 14.72 -7.87
C ALA A 151 -1.30 16.01 -8.17
N VAL A 152 -0.41 16.42 -7.26
CA VAL A 152 0.36 17.65 -7.46
C VAL A 152 1.34 17.53 -8.64
N SER A 153 1.94 16.37 -8.86
CA SER A 153 2.80 16.17 -10.04
C SER A 153 2.05 16.24 -11.37
N LEU A 154 0.73 16.03 -11.38
CA LEU A 154 -0.12 16.07 -12.58
C LEU A 154 -0.63 17.48 -12.93
N LEU A 155 -0.61 18.41 -11.97
CA LEU A 155 -1.23 19.72 -12.16
C LEU A 155 -0.66 20.55 -13.31
N PRO A 156 0.65 20.56 -13.59
CA PRO A 156 1.18 21.31 -14.74
C PRO A 156 0.53 20.88 -16.06
N GLN A 157 0.33 19.58 -16.27
CA GLN A 157 -0.22 19.03 -17.51
C GLN A 157 -1.73 19.15 -17.57
N LEU A 158 -2.42 18.97 -16.44
CA LEU A 158 -3.84 19.26 -16.32
C LEU A 158 -4.15 20.72 -16.68
N ARG A 159 -3.35 21.68 -16.20
CA ARG A 159 -3.48 23.11 -16.53
C ARG A 159 -3.18 23.42 -17.99
N ALA A 160 -2.26 22.68 -18.60
CA ALA A 160 -1.95 22.81 -20.01
C ALA A 160 -3.03 22.19 -20.92
N GLY A 161 -3.97 21.43 -20.35
CA GLY A 161 -5.11 20.85 -21.07
C GLY A 161 -4.77 19.63 -21.92
N TYR A 162 -3.61 19.01 -21.73
CA TYR A 162 -3.22 17.80 -22.44
C TYR A 162 -2.67 16.75 -21.46
N LEU A 163 -3.03 15.49 -21.68
CA LEU A 163 -2.53 14.35 -20.90
C LEU A 163 -2.05 13.26 -21.84
N THR A 164 -0.84 12.78 -21.59
CA THR A 164 -0.28 11.55 -22.16
C THR A 164 -0.95 10.32 -21.54
N ASP A 165 -0.76 9.15 -22.16
CA ASP A 165 -1.27 7.88 -21.62
C ASP A 165 -0.70 7.56 -20.22
N GLU A 166 0.54 7.96 -19.96
CA GLU A 166 1.19 7.81 -18.65
C GLU A 166 0.53 8.70 -17.60
N GLU A 167 0.25 9.96 -17.93
CA GLU A 167 -0.43 10.90 -17.04
C GLU A 167 -1.88 10.47 -16.77
N ARG A 168 -2.59 9.96 -17.79
CA ARG A 168 -3.90 9.33 -17.62
C ARG A 168 -3.85 8.13 -16.67
N ALA A 169 -2.82 7.29 -16.77
CA ALA A 169 -2.61 6.19 -15.83
C ALA A 169 -2.37 6.69 -14.40
N GLN A 170 -1.69 7.82 -14.23
CA GLN A 170 -1.50 8.46 -12.93
C GLN A 170 -2.80 9.08 -12.39
N VAL A 171 -3.65 9.68 -13.24
CA VAL A 171 -4.99 10.16 -12.87
C VAL A 171 -5.85 9.01 -12.32
N ARG A 172 -5.92 7.88 -13.05
CA ARG A 172 -6.60 6.65 -12.58
C ARG A 172 -6.03 6.14 -11.26
N ARG A 173 -4.72 6.26 -11.07
CA ARG A 173 -4.06 5.86 -9.82
C ARG A 173 -4.45 6.76 -8.65
N VAL A 174 -4.64 8.07 -8.87
CA VAL A 174 -5.18 8.98 -7.85
C VAL A 174 -6.59 8.53 -7.44
N ALA A 175 -7.46 8.24 -8.41
CA ALA A 175 -8.82 7.75 -8.17
C ALA A 175 -8.82 6.47 -7.33
N LEU A 176 -8.00 5.48 -7.71
CA LEU A 176 -7.86 4.21 -6.99
C LEU A 176 -7.46 4.42 -5.52
N LEU A 177 -6.38 5.18 -5.29
CA LEU A 177 -5.85 5.41 -3.94
C LEU A 177 -6.79 6.26 -3.08
N ALA A 178 -7.46 7.27 -3.66
CA ALA A 178 -8.46 8.07 -2.96
C ALA A 178 -9.67 7.22 -2.57
N GLY A 179 -10.14 6.37 -3.48
CA GLY A 179 -11.21 5.39 -3.22
C GLY A 179 -10.84 4.42 -2.10
N ASP A 180 -9.62 3.90 -2.09
CA ASP A 180 -9.11 3.04 -1.01
C ASP A 180 -9.14 3.74 0.34
N VAL A 181 -8.70 5.00 0.42
CA VAL A 181 -8.79 5.82 1.64
C VAL A 181 -10.24 6.04 2.05
N GLY A 182 -11.14 6.33 1.09
CA GLY A 182 -12.56 6.58 1.34
C GLY A 182 -13.33 5.37 1.87
N ARG A 183 -13.13 4.18 1.29
CA ARG A 183 -13.83 2.95 1.72
C ARG A 183 -13.61 2.62 3.19
N HIS A 184 -12.44 2.96 3.73
CA HIS A 184 -12.15 2.72 5.13
C HIS A 184 -12.75 3.76 6.09
N HIS A 185 -13.21 4.91 5.59
CA HIS A 185 -13.93 5.94 6.37
C HIS A 185 -15.45 5.79 6.24
N ALA A 186 -15.94 5.21 5.14
CA ALA A 186 -17.36 4.90 4.95
C ALA A 186 -17.93 3.93 6.01
N ALA A 187 -17.08 3.10 6.62
CA ALA A 187 -17.46 2.22 7.73
C ALA A 187 -17.41 2.92 9.12
N GLY A 188 -16.96 4.18 9.18
CA GLY A 188 -16.88 4.99 10.40
C GLY A 188 -17.88 6.16 10.40
N PRO A 189 -17.91 6.97 11.47
CA PRO A 189 -18.84 8.11 11.59
C PRO A 189 -18.49 9.29 10.67
N ASP A 190 -17.38 9.23 9.94
CA ASP A 190 -16.80 10.37 9.23
C ASP A 190 -17.29 10.43 7.76
N THR A 191 -18.54 10.87 7.61
CA THR A 191 -19.19 11.01 6.29
C THR A 191 -18.51 12.04 5.41
N MET A 192 -17.88 13.05 6.00
CA MET A 192 -17.17 14.11 5.26
C MET A 192 -15.95 13.54 4.54
N ALA A 193 -15.14 12.71 5.21
CA ALA A 193 -13.98 12.06 4.61
C ALA A 193 -14.36 11.16 3.43
N ALA A 194 -15.43 10.36 3.60
CA ALA A 194 -15.92 9.48 2.55
C ALA A 194 -16.43 10.26 1.33
N ASN A 195 -17.21 11.32 1.55
CA ASN A 195 -17.73 12.17 0.48
C ASN A 195 -16.61 12.87 -0.29
N LEU A 196 -15.59 13.39 0.41
CA LEU A 196 -14.45 14.03 -0.23
C LEU A 196 -13.71 13.07 -1.16
N CYS A 197 -13.45 11.84 -0.71
CA CYS A 197 -12.84 10.81 -1.55
C CYS A 197 -13.70 10.47 -2.77
N ALA A 198 -15.02 10.34 -2.58
CA ALA A 198 -15.95 10.05 -3.68
C ALA A 198 -15.95 11.17 -4.73
N THR A 199 -16.06 12.43 -4.31
CA THR A 199 -16.01 13.57 -5.23
C THR A 199 -14.66 13.69 -5.94
N LEU A 200 -13.56 13.35 -5.27
CA LEU A 200 -12.25 13.30 -5.90
C LEU A 200 -12.19 12.22 -6.99
N CYS A 201 -12.74 11.03 -6.73
CA CYS A 201 -12.88 9.97 -7.74
C CYS A 201 -13.70 10.45 -8.95
N ASP A 202 -14.87 11.05 -8.73
CA ASP A 202 -15.75 11.52 -9.81
C ASP A 202 -15.06 12.57 -10.70
N VAL A 203 -14.28 13.48 -10.10
CA VAL A 203 -13.51 14.48 -10.86
C VAL A 203 -12.37 13.83 -11.63
N THR A 204 -11.65 12.88 -11.03
CA THR A 204 -10.58 12.17 -11.74
C THR A 204 -11.10 11.35 -12.92
N ASP A 205 -12.29 10.76 -12.82
CA ASP A 205 -12.90 10.02 -13.92
C ASP A 205 -13.21 10.95 -15.10
N ARG A 206 -13.79 12.13 -14.83
CA ARG A 206 -14.01 13.15 -15.88
C ARG A 206 -12.72 13.63 -16.55
N LEU A 207 -11.65 13.79 -15.77
CA LEU A 207 -10.33 14.17 -16.29
C LEU A 207 -9.69 13.04 -17.13
N ASP A 208 -9.98 11.78 -16.83
CA ASP A 208 -9.48 10.63 -17.58
C ASP A 208 -10.26 10.37 -18.87
N ASP A 209 -11.56 10.66 -18.90
CA ASP A 209 -12.43 10.38 -20.04
C ASP A 209 -12.35 11.44 -21.16
N ALA A 210 -11.99 12.67 -20.81
CA ALA A 210 -12.05 13.80 -21.72
C ALA A 210 -10.75 14.64 -21.76
N THR A 211 -10.79 15.70 -22.56
CA THR A 211 -9.78 16.76 -22.46
C THR A 211 -10.05 17.56 -21.18
N PRO A 212 -9.04 17.79 -20.31
CA PRO A 212 -9.25 18.50 -19.06
C PRO A 212 -9.87 19.88 -19.26
N GLN A 213 -11.07 20.10 -18.72
CA GLN A 213 -11.71 21.41 -18.72
C GLN A 213 -11.20 22.25 -17.54
N ALA A 214 -11.05 23.56 -17.74
CA ALA A 214 -10.54 24.47 -16.71
C ALA A 214 -11.32 24.36 -15.37
N GLN A 215 -12.63 24.13 -15.44
CA GLN A 215 -13.48 23.97 -14.27
C GLN A 215 -13.19 22.66 -13.50
N ASP A 216 -13.00 21.54 -14.19
CA ASP A 216 -12.65 20.27 -13.56
C ASP A 216 -11.24 20.32 -12.95
N VAL A 217 -10.28 20.98 -13.62
CA VAL A 217 -8.93 21.19 -13.08
C VAL A 217 -8.97 22.05 -11.81
N GLN A 218 -9.73 23.15 -11.81
CA GLN A 218 -9.89 23.99 -10.62
C GLN A 218 -10.56 23.22 -9.47
N THR A 219 -11.54 22.38 -9.78
CA THR A 219 -12.22 21.54 -8.80
C THR A 219 -11.27 20.50 -8.22
N PHE A 220 -10.49 19.82 -9.07
CA PHE A 220 -9.45 18.87 -8.67
C PHE A 220 -8.43 19.52 -7.72
N GLU A 221 -7.91 20.70 -8.05
CA GLU A 221 -6.98 21.44 -7.18
C GLU A 221 -7.57 21.72 -5.79
N LYS A 222 -8.82 22.19 -5.73
CA LYS A 222 -9.52 22.47 -4.47
C LYS A 222 -9.70 21.20 -3.64
N LEU A 223 -10.08 20.09 -4.28
CA LEU A 223 -10.27 18.80 -3.62
C LEU A 223 -8.96 18.22 -3.09
N VAL A 224 -7.87 18.33 -3.84
CA VAL A 224 -6.54 17.87 -3.40
C VAL A 224 -6.07 18.64 -2.16
N VAL A 225 -6.27 19.96 -2.12
CA VAL A 225 -5.95 20.77 -0.93
C VAL A 225 -6.82 20.38 0.27
N ALA A 226 -8.12 20.17 0.07
CA ALA A 226 -9.01 19.71 1.14
C ALA A 226 -8.62 18.31 1.65
N PHE A 227 -8.24 17.41 0.73
CA PHE A 227 -7.81 16.06 1.03
C PHE A 227 -6.52 16.05 1.85
N ASP A 228 -5.52 16.84 1.46
CA ASP A 228 -4.24 16.96 2.18
C ASP A 228 -4.44 17.47 3.61
N ARG A 229 -5.29 18.48 3.78
CA ARG A 229 -5.64 19.02 5.12
C ARG A 229 -6.29 17.96 6.00
N LEU A 230 -7.22 17.20 5.44
CA LEU A 230 -7.98 16.22 6.19
C LEU A 230 -7.15 14.99 6.58
N PHE A 231 -6.36 14.45 5.66
CA PHE A 231 -5.71 13.15 5.86
C PHE A 231 -4.22 13.22 6.24
N ASN A 232 -3.51 14.28 5.85
CA ASN A 232 -2.07 14.44 6.11
C ASN A 232 -1.77 15.52 7.17
N GLY A 233 -2.81 16.09 7.80
CA GLY A 233 -2.67 17.08 8.87
C GLY A 233 -2.26 18.48 8.39
N GLY A 234 -2.43 18.78 7.11
CA GLY A 234 -2.21 20.13 6.57
C GLY A 234 -0.76 20.62 6.65
N GLY A 235 0.22 19.71 6.77
CA GLY A 235 1.62 20.07 6.63
C GLY A 235 1.83 20.68 5.25
N GLU A 236 2.06 22.00 5.21
CA GLU A 236 2.39 22.71 3.98
C GLU A 236 3.66 22.10 3.39
N THR A 237 3.50 21.15 2.47
CA THR A 237 4.58 20.93 1.52
C THR A 237 4.70 22.22 0.70
N PRO A 238 5.90 22.67 0.31
CA PRO A 238 6.07 23.89 -0.47
C PRO A 238 5.14 23.94 -1.70
N MET A 239 4.83 22.76 -2.24
CA MET A 239 3.95 22.56 -3.38
C MET A 239 2.44 22.64 -3.03
N THR A 240 1.98 22.07 -1.91
CA THR A 240 0.59 22.26 -1.44
C THR A 240 0.33 23.67 -0.91
N ALA A 241 1.34 24.35 -0.37
CA ALA A 241 1.27 25.77 -0.02
C ALA A 241 1.13 26.66 -1.27
N ALA A 242 1.92 26.40 -2.32
CA ALA A 242 1.81 27.10 -3.59
C ALA A 242 0.42 26.92 -4.23
N LEU A 243 -0.15 25.72 -4.12
CA LEU A 243 -1.52 25.44 -4.58
C LEU A 243 -2.59 26.12 -3.74
N ALA A 244 -2.46 26.08 -2.41
CA ALA A 244 -3.39 26.75 -1.53
C ALA A 244 -3.39 28.28 -1.74
N THR A 245 -2.24 28.87 -2.08
CA THR A 245 -2.14 30.30 -2.44
C THR A 245 -2.76 30.59 -3.81
N ALA A 246 -2.50 29.76 -4.83
CA ALA A 246 -3.09 29.91 -6.16
C ALA A 246 -4.63 29.77 -6.15
N VAL A 247 -5.15 28.82 -5.36
CA VAL A 247 -6.60 28.62 -5.19
C VAL A 247 -7.26 29.82 -4.50
N ARG A 248 -6.63 30.41 -3.48
CA ARG A 248 -7.13 31.63 -2.82
C ARG A 248 -7.20 32.82 -3.78
N GLN A 249 -6.17 33.01 -4.61
CA GLN A 249 -6.14 34.06 -5.63
C GLN A 249 -7.20 33.89 -6.73
N SER A 250 -7.61 32.65 -7.04
CA SER A 250 -8.71 32.38 -7.98
C SER A 250 -10.13 32.50 -7.40
N SER A 251 -10.24 32.73 -6.08
CA SER A 251 -11.52 32.75 -5.36
C SER A 251 -11.94 34.16 -4.90
N ASP A 252 -11.11 35.18 -5.14
CA ASP A 252 -11.50 36.58 -4.98
C ASP A 252 -12.17 37.08 -6.27
N PRO A 253 -13.48 37.40 -6.27
CA PRO A 253 -14.11 38.09 -7.37
C PRO A 253 -13.66 39.55 -7.36
N ALA A 254 -13.16 40.03 -8.50
CA ALA A 254 -13.10 41.46 -8.80
C ALA A 254 -14.51 42.02 -9.06
#